data_AF-A0A1D7TZL3-F1
#
_entry.id   AF-A0A1D7TZL3-F1
#
_cell.length_a   1.000
_cell.length_b   1.000
_cell.length_c   1.000
_cell.angle_alpha   90.00
_cell.angle_beta   90.00
_cell.angle_gamma   90.00
#
_symmetry.space_group_name_H-M   'P 1'
#
loop_
_entity.id
_entity.type
_entity.pdbx_description
1 polymer ?
#
loop_
_entity_poly.entity_id
_entity_poly.type
_entity_poly.pdbx_seq_one_letter_code
_entity_poly.pdbx_strand_id
1 'polypeptide(L)'
;MDFGLRKISTFVEETFIEGGKATDRPVRMVIVAAVLRNPWAGQGFVENLRPEILRIAPHLGTELTKRLVALMPAEQVEAYGKAAAVGTNGEIEHASALIHTLRFGNMFRDAVKGTAYLSFTNTRNAPGALLSLPMIHKSETGKRSHFLTANFQVPDAPAADEVLVAIGACDNSRAHPRLADRFQDMDEMKRELENA
;
A
#
# COMPACT_ATOMS: atom_id res chain seq x y z
N MET A 1 15.86 12.78 -13.45
CA MET A 1 16.01 13.65 -12.28
C MET A 1 16.16 12.76 -11.07
N ASP A 2 17.26 12.93 -10.33
CA ASP A 2 17.55 12.15 -9.13
C ASP A 2 16.68 12.65 -7.96
N PHE A 3 15.81 11.78 -7.44
CA PHE A 3 14.98 12.05 -6.27
C PHE A 3 15.46 11.28 -5.03
N GLY A 4 16.73 10.86 -5.03
CA GLY A 4 17.38 10.18 -3.90
C GLY A 4 17.02 8.70 -3.79
N LEU A 5 16.65 8.05 -4.90
CA LEU A 5 16.33 6.63 -4.93
C LEU A 5 17.59 5.80 -4.73
N ARG A 6 17.67 5.04 -3.63
CA ARG A 6 18.76 4.10 -3.37
C ARG A 6 18.47 2.70 -3.92
N LYS A 7 17.24 2.23 -3.75
CA LYS A 7 16.89 0.83 -4.04
C LYS A 7 15.41 0.66 -4.32
N ILE A 8 15.10 -0.33 -5.16
CA ILE A 8 13.76 -0.89 -5.32
C ILE A 8 13.81 -2.38 -4.98
N SER A 9 12.82 -2.86 -4.23
CA SER A 9 12.61 -4.26 -3.92
C SER A 9 11.21 -4.67 -4.32
N THR A 10 11.07 -5.88 -4.85
CA THR A 10 9.78 -6.39 -5.31
C THR A 10 9.54 -7.76 -4.72
N PHE A 11 8.33 -7.95 -4.19
CA PHE A 11 7.89 -9.17 -3.54
C PHE A 11 6.67 -9.68 -4.29
N VAL A 12 6.69 -10.97 -4.62
CA VAL A 12 5.56 -11.67 -5.24
C VAL A 12 5.26 -12.87 -4.38
N GLU A 13 4.04 -12.96 -3.90
CA GLU A 13 3.54 -14.08 -3.11
C GLU A 13 2.35 -14.70 -3.84
N GLU A 14 2.32 -16.04 -3.90
CA GLU A 14 1.22 -16.81 -4.47
C GLU A 14 0.76 -17.84 -3.45
N THR A 15 -0.49 -17.71 -3.00
CA THR A 15 -1.11 -18.65 -2.07
C THR A 15 -1.98 -19.64 -2.83
N PHE A 16 -1.59 -20.92 -2.83
CA PHE A 16 -2.31 -22.02 -3.50
C PHE A 16 -3.28 -22.76 -2.58
N ILE A 17 -2.96 -22.84 -1.28
CA ILE A 17 -3.71 -23.55 -0.27
C ILE A 17 -3.71 -22.70 1.00
N GLU A 18 -4.89 -22.48 1.58
CA GLU A 18 -5.06 -21.72 2.81
C GLU A 18 -6.07 -22.44 3.70
N GLY A 19 -5.78 -22.55 5.00
CA GLY A 19 -6.65 -23.30 5.94
C GLY A 19 -6.88 -24.77 5.53
N GLY A 20 -5.92 -25.39 4.84
CA GLY A 20 -6.01 -26.77 4.37
C GLY A 20 -6.89 -27.00 3.12
N LYS A 21 -7.42 -25.94 2.51
CA LYS A 21 -8.22 -26.02 1.28
C LYS A 21 -7.55 -25.28 0.13
N ALA A 22 -7.50 -25.91 -1.05
CA ALA A 22 -7.00 -25.28 -2.28
C ALA A 22 -7.89 -24.09 -2.70
N THR A 23 -7.26 -23.04 -3.20
CA THR A 23 -7.94 -21.88 -3.81
C THR A 23 -8.41 -22.21 -5.23
N ASP A 24 -9.51 -21.61 -5.70
CA ASP A 24 -9.99 -21.80 -7.08
C ASP A 24 -8.95 -21.36 -8.13
N ARG A 25 -8.25 -20.26 -7.83
CA ARG A 25 -6.99 -19.84 -8.47
C ARG A 25 -6.06 -19.28 -7.39
N PRO A 26 -4.73 -19.37 -7.55
CA PRO A 26 -3.80 -18.82 -6.57
C PRO A 26 -4.10 -17.35 -6.27
N VAL A 27 -4.06 -16.97 -4.99
CA VAL A 27 -4.15 -15.56 -4.61
C VAL A 27 -2.77 -14.95 -4.75
N ARG A 28 -2.61 -14.04 -5.69
CA ARG A 28 -1.31 -13.43 -6.01
C ARG A 28 -1.25 -12.01 -5.50
N MET A 29 -0.25 -11.74 -4.66
CA MET A 29 0.04 -10.40 -4.15
C MET A 29 1.40 -9.91 -4.68
N VAL A 30 1.46 -8.66 -5.11
CA VAL A 30 2.69 -8.00 -5.56
C VAL A 30 2.90 -6.73 -4.74
N ILE A 31 4.09 -6.58 -4.17
CA ILE A 31 4.52 -5.35 -3.50
C ILE A 31 5.74 -4.81 -4.24
N VAL A 32 5.74 -3.52 -4.55
CA VAL A 32 6.92 -2.80 -5.03
C VAL A 32 7.26 -1.70 -4.03
N ALA A 33 8.43 -1.82 -3.41
CA ALA A 33 8.95 -0.90 -2.39
C ALA A 33 10.18 -0.16 -2.92
N ALA A 34 10.21 1.15 -2.75
CA ALA A 34 11.35 2.01 -3.01
C ALA A 34 11.92 2.52 -1.69
N VAL A 35 13.25 2.61 -1.62
CA VAL A 35 13.99 3.20 -0.51
C VAL A 35 14.66 4.46 -1.02
N LEU A 36 14.38 5.57 -0.34
CA LEU A 36 14.83 6.89 -0.71
C LEU A 36 15.58 7.54 0.45
N ARG A 37 16.53 8.42 0.13
CA ARG A 37 17.01 9.39 1.11
C ARG A 37 15.84 10.26 1.58
N ASN A 38 15.70 10.41 2.89
CA ASN A 38 14.76 11.34 3.49
C ASN A 38 15.27 12.78 3.26
N PRO A 39 14.58 13.63 2.48
CA PRO A 39 15.06 14.97 2.20
C PRO A 39 15.03 15.89 3.43
N TRP A 40 14.23 15.55 4.44
CA TRP A 40 14.06 16.34 5.67
C TRP A 40 14.95 15.87 6.83
N ALA A 41 15.65 14.73 6.68
CA ALA A 41 16.55 14.24 7.72
C ALA A 41 17.68 15.24 7.99
N GLY A 42 17.93 15.51 9.27
CA GLY A 42 18.98 16.45 9.71
C GLY A 42 18.65 17.93 9.52
N GLN A 43 17.46 18.30 9.03
CA GLN A 43 17.06 19.71 8.83
C GLN A 43 16.40 20.35 10.06
N GLY A 44 16.27 19.62 11.18
CA GLY A 44 15.43 20.04 12.30
C GLY A 44 13.94 19.90 11.97
N PHE A 45 13.11 20.78 12.54
CA PHE A 45 11.67 20.79 12.25
C PHE A 45 11.38 21.60 10.99
N VAL A 46 10.80 20.95 9.98
CA VAL A 46 10.48 21.59 8.68
C VAL A 46 8.99 21.88 8.60
N GLU A 47 8.62 23.14 8.83
CA GLU A 47 7.22 23.62 8.82
C GLU A 47 6.46 23.28 7.53
N ASN A 48 7.15 23.30 6.38
CA ASN A 48 6.54 23.09 5.09
C ASN A 48 7.23 21.97 4.30
N LEU A 49 6.67 20.76 4.39
CA LEU A 49 7.13 19.59 3.65
C LEU A 49 6.77 19.63 2.16
N ARG A 50 5.85 20.52 1.75
CA ARG A 50 5.25 20.53 0.40
C ARG A 50 6.23 20.62 -0.77
N PRO A 51 7.33 21.42 -0.73
CA PRO A 51 8.25 21.51 -1.85
C PRO A 51 8.83 20.15 -2.26
N GLU A 52 9.26 19.37 -1.27
CA GLU A 52 9.82 18.03 -1.48
C GLU A 52 8.74 17.01 -1.88
N ILE A 53 7.52 17.13 -1.35
CA ILE A 53 6.38 16.32 -1.81
C ILE A 53 6.14 16.52 -3.31
N LEU A 54 6.10 17.77 -3.78
CA LEU A 54 5.85 18.08 -5.19
C LEU A 54 6.99 17.61 -6.10
N ARG A 55 8.22 17.61 -5.58
CA ARG A 55 9.41 17.16 -6.30
C ARG A 55 9.46 15.63 -6.43
N ILE A 56 9.16 14.90 -5.36
CA ILE A 56 9.40 13.46 -5.26
C ILE A 56 8.17 12.63 -5.65
N ALA A 57 7.00 12.97 -5.12
CA ALA A 57 5.81 12.11 -5.17
C ALA A 57 5.34 11.70 -6.58
N PRO A 58 5.30 12.61 -7.59
CA PRO A 58 4.87 12.23 -8.95
C PRO A 58 5.78 11.19 -9.61
N HIS A 59 7.10 11.41 -9.50
CA HIS A 59 8.11 10.55 -10.11
C HIS A 59 8.15 9.18 -9.42
N LEU A 60 8.11 9.18 -8.09
CA LEU A 60 8.06 7.96 -7.29
C LEU A 60 6.79 7.15 -7.58
N GLY A 61 5.63 7.81 -7.61
CA GLY A 61 4.35 7.16 -7.92
C GLY A 61 4.35 6.53 -9.32
N THR A 62 4.90 7.23 -10.31
CA THR A 62 5.04 6.73 -11.69
C THR A 62 5.93 5.50 -11.76
N GLU A 63 7.11 5.56 -11.12
CA GLU A 63 8.11 4.47 -11.16
C GLU A 63 7.59 3.21 -10.48
N LEU A 64 7.00 3.34 -9.29
CA LEU A 64 6.41 2.20 -8.56
C LEU A 64 5.25 1.59 -9.35
N THR A 65 4.35 2.44 -9.88
CA THR A 65 3.20 2.00 -10.68
C THR A 65 3.66 1.20 -11.89
N LYS A 66 4.60 1.75 -12.68
CA LYS A 66 5.15 1.11 -13.88
C LYS A 66 5.67 -0.30 -13.58
N ARG A 67 6.41 -0.46 -12.48
CA ARG A 67 6.98 -1.76 -12.09
C ARG A 67 5.92 -2.74 -11.63
N LEU A 68 4.95 -2.28 -10.86
CA LEU A 68 3.87 -3.13 -10.38
C LEU A 68 3.05 -3.65 -11.56
N VAL A 69 2.63 -2.77 -12.48
CA VAL A 69 1.79 -3.17 -13.62
C VAL A 69 2.52 -4.04 -14.65
N ALA A 70 3.86 -4.01 -14.65
CA ALA A 70 4.66 -4.95 -15.43
C ALA A 70 4.61 -6.39 -14.89
N LEU A 71 4.30 -6.56 -13.61
CA LEU A 71 4.19 -7.87 -12.96
C LEU A 71 2.74 -8.34 -12.80
N MET A 72 1.82 -7.40 -12.56
CA MET A 72 0.39 -7.64 -12.46
C MET A 72 -0.33 -6.65 -13.37
N PRO A 73 -0.73 -7.06 -14.59
CA PRO A 73 -1.44 -6.20 -15.52
C PRO A 73 -2.61 -5.46 -14.86
N ALA A 74 -2.82 -4.21 -15.25
CA ALA A 74 -3.73 -3.30 -14.57
C ALA A 74 -5.18 -3.83 -14.47
N GLU A 75 -5.60 -4.60 -15.46
CA GLU A 75 -6.90 -5.27 -15.54
C GLU A 75 -7.06 -6.40 -14.51
N GLN A 76 -5.97 -7.02 -14.07
CA GLN A 76 -5.99 -8.10 -13.08
C GLN A 76 -6.05 -7.59 -11.64
N VAL A 77 -5.67 -6.34 -11.39
CA VAL A 77 -5.66 -5.77 -10.03
C VAL A 77 -7.09 -5.69 -9.51
N GLU A 78 -7.41 -6.39 -8.41
CA GLU A 78 -8.71 -6.34 -7.73
C GLU A 78 -8.63 -5.53 -6.43
N ALA A 79 -7.52 -5.58 -5.71
CA ALA A 79 -7.29 -4.81 -4.51
C ALA A 79 -5.92 -4.12 -4.53
N TYR A 80 -5.82 -2.99 -3.82
CA TYR A 80 -4.58 -2.25 -3.69
C TYR A 80 -4.39 -1.59 -2.34
N GLY A 81 -3.16 -1.16 -2.08
CA GLY A 81 -2.76 -0.46 -0.89
C GLY A 81 -1.41 0.23 -1.05
N LYS A 82 -0.99 0.92 0.01
CA LYS A 82 0.32 1.57 0.09
C LYS A 82 0.88 1.47 1.50
N ALA A 83 2.19 1.59 1.64
CA ALA A 83 2.84 1.65 2.94
C ALA A 83 3.99 2.65 2.88
N ALA A 84 4.30 3.29 4.00
CA ALA A 84 5.53 4.04 4.16
C ALA A 84 6.16 3.81 5.54
N ALA A 85 7.48 3.80 5.58
CA ALA A 85 8.25 3.74 6.81
C ALA A 85 9.37 4.78 6.76
N VAL A 86 9.42 5.66 7.74
CA VAL A 86 10.54 6.61 7.92
C VAL A 86 11.58 5.99 8.84
N GLY A 87 12.85 6.25 8.56
CA GLY A 87 13.97 5.92 9.41
C GLY A 87 13.96 6.68 10.74
N THR A 88 14.81 6.24 11.66
CA THR A 88 14.86 6.76 13.03
C THR A 88 15.29 8.23 13.14
N ASN A 89 15.89 8.85 12.13
CA ASN A 89 16.23 10.29 12.15
C ASN A 89 15.16 11.18 11.50
N GLY A 90 14.04 10.61 11.06
CA GLY A 90 12.87 11.37 10.61
C GLY A 90 11.72 11.35 11.62
N GLU A 91 10.59 11.92 11.21
CA GLU A 91 9.31 11.91 11.93
C GLU A 91 8.19 11.35 11.06
N ILE A 92 7.04 11.03 11.67
CA ILE A 92 5.96 10.29 11.01
C ILE A 92 5.38 11.06 9.82
N GLU A 93 5.42 12.39 9.87
CA GLU A 93 5.02 13.30 8.80
C GLU A 93 5.83 13.07 7.53
N HIS A 94 7.11 12.67 7.61
CA HIS A 94 7.93 12.39 6.43
C HIS A 94 7.45 11.17 5.65
N ALA A 95 7.06 10.10 6.35
CA ALA A 95 6.44 8.93 5.72
C ALA A 95 5.09 9.33 5.12
N SER A 96 4.27 10.04 5.89
CA SER A 96 2.95 10.49 5.49
C SER A 96 2.98 11.42 4.27
N ALA A 97 3.97 12.32 4.20
CA ALA A 97 4.14 13.31 3.15
C ALA A 97 4.22 12.69 1.75
N LEU A 98 4.86 11.53 1.61
CA LEU A 98 5.03 10.88 0.31
C LEU A 98 3.82 10.04 -0.11
N ILE A 99 3.01 9.54 0.83
CA ILE A 99 1.88 8.67 0.51
C ILE A 99 0.51 9.36 0.59
N HIS A 100 0.35 10.44 1.35
CA HIS A 100 -0.93 11.17 1.53
C HIS A 100 -1.12 12.34 0.55
N THR A 101 -0.55 12.22 -0.65
CA THR A 101 -0.74 13.19 -1.72
C THR A 101 -1.34 12.53 -2.95
N LEU A 102 -2.28 13.22 -3.59
CA LEU A 102 -2.84 12.81 -4.88
C LEU A 102 -1.77 12.74 -5.97
N ARG A 103 -0.66 13.47 -5.81
CA ARG A 103 0.49 13.43 -6.71
C ARG A 103 1.19 12.07 -6.74
N PHE A 104 1.04 11.26 -5.68
CA PHE A 104 1.53 9.89 -5.60
C PHE A 104 0.40 8.89 -5.90
N GLY A 105 -0.64 8.89 -5.06
CA GLY A 105 -1.65 7.83 -5.05
C GLY A 105 -2.47 7.73 -6.35
N ASN A 106 -2.70 8.85 -7.05
CA ASN A 106 -3.45 8.82 -8.30
C ASN A 106 -2.70 8.09 -9.41
N MET A 107 -1.36 8.10 -9.41
CA MET A 107 -0.57 7.42 -10.45
C MET A 107 -0.95 5.95 -10.53
N PHE A 108 -1.02 5.28 -9.37
CA PHE A 108 -1.39 3.88 -9.32
C PHE A 108 -2.91 3.67 -9.48
N ARG A 109 -3.73 4.46 -8.78
CA ARG A 109 -5.19 4.33 -8.84
C ARG A 109 -5.73 4.49 -10.27
N ASP A 110 -5.27 5.52 -10.98
CA ASP A 110 -5.74 5.83 -12.32
C ASP A 110 -5.25 4.75 -13.31
N ALA A 111 -4.02 4.25 -13.15
CA ALA A 111 -3.46 3.18 -13.98
C ALA A 111 -4.30 1.90 -13.94
N VAL A 112 -4.90 1.56 -12.79
CA VAL A 112 -5.73 0.35 -12.60
C VAL A 112 -7.24 0.62 -12.64
N LYS A 113 -7.64 1.85 -12.98
CA LYS A 113 -9.04 2.31 -13.02
C LYS A 113 -9.77 2.09 -11.68
N GLY A 114 -9.06 2.26 -10.57
CA GLY A 114 -9.64 2.21 -9.22
C GLY A 114 -10.35 3.51 -8.86
N THR A 115 -11.35 3.42 -7.98
CA THR A 115 -12.09 4.59 -7.47
C THR A 115 -11.94 4.76 -5.95
N ALA A 116 -11.58 3.70 -5.23
CA ALA A 116 -11.33 3.75 -3.79
C ALA A 116 -10.02 4.47 -3.47
N TYR A 117 -9.86 4.99 -2.26
CA TYR A 117 -8.52 5.40 -1.80
C TYR A 117 -7.68 4.14 -1.52
N LEU A 118 -6.36 4.24 -1.66
CA LEU A 118 -5.46 3.15 -1.28
C LEU A 118 -5.36 3.11 0.24
N SER A 119 -5.75 1.98 0.85
CA SER A 119 -5.50 1.71 2.28
C SER A 119 -4.01 1.80 2.60
N PHE A 120 -3.68 2.21 3.83
CA PHE A 120 -2.32 2.61 4.14
C PHE A 120 -1.85 2.26 5.54
N THR A 121 -0.53 2.16 5.66
CA THR A 121 0.23 2.24 6.91
C THR A 121 1.34 3.27 6.75
N ASN A 122 1.63 3.99 7.82
CA ASN A 122 2.77 4.90 7.94
C ASN A 122 3.39 4.67 9.31
N THR A 123 4.69 4.39 9.33
CA THR A 123 5.41 3.98 10.55
C THR A 123 6.78 4.66 10.63
N ARG A 124 7.36 4.69 11.83
CA ARG A 124 8.76 5.07 12.06
C ARG A 124 9.48 3.86 12.63
N ASN A 125 10.51 3.39 11.93
CA ASN A 125 11.12 2.10 12.21
C ASN A 125 12.65 2.14 12.07
N ALA A 126 13.31 1.17 12.72
CA ALA A 126 14.69 0.83 12.45
C ALA A 126 14.81 0.01 11.14
N PRO A 127 16.03 -0.08 10.56
CA PRO A 127 16.25 -0.89 9.36
C PRO A 127 15.84 -2.34 9.56
N GLY A 128 15.21 -2.94 8.55
CA GLY A 128 14.79 -4.33 8.61
C GLY A 128 13.54 -4.58 9.45
N ALA A 129 12.76 -3.56 9.81
CA ALA A 129 11.44 -3.80 10.41
C ALA A 129 10.51 -4.52 9.42
N LEU A 130 9.69 -5.44 9.93
CA LEU A 130 8.59 -6.04 9.16
C LEU A 130 7.50 -4.98 8.96
N LEU A 131 7.09 -4.77 7.71
CA LEU A 131 6.06 -3.80 7.34
C LEU A 131 4.81 -4.52 6.86
N SER A 132 3.66 -3.99 7.26
CA SER A 132 2.35 -4.47 6.79
C SER A 132 1.77 -3.50 5.78
N LEU A 133 1.34 -4.02 4.63
CA LEU A 133 0.66 -3.27 3.57
C LEU A 133 -0.80 -3.73 3.47
N PRO A 134 -1.75 -2.97 4.05
CA PRO A 134 -3.17 -3.31 3.96
C PRO A 134 -3.70 -2.97 2.58
N MET A 135 -4.58 -3.79 2.05
CA MET A 135 -5.25 -3.62 0.76
C MET A 135 -6.77 -3.73 0.89
N ILE A 136 -7.49 -2.99 0.05
CA ILE A 136 -8.95 -3.05 -0.10
C ILE A 136 -9.31 -3.13 -1.58
N HIS A 137 -10.54 -3.58 -1.90
CA HIS A 137 -11.01 -3.62 -3.28
C HIS A 137 -10.88 -2.25 -3.96
N LYS A 138 -10.38 -2.23 -5.19
CA LYS A 138 -10.02 -1.00 -5.90
C LYS A 138 -11.20 -0.08 -6.18
N SER A 139 -12.43 -0.60 -6.24
CA SER A 139 -13.61 0.21 -6.61
C SER A 139 -14.86 0.00 -5.76
N GLU A 140 -14.87 -0.99 -4.86
CA GLU A 140 -16.04 -1.30 -4.01
C GLU A 140 -15.63 -1.13 -2.56
N THR A 141 -15.75 0.10 -2.06
CA THR A 141 -15.35 0.43 -0.70
C THR A 141 -16.25 -0.33 0.28
N GLY A 142 -15.64 -1.16 1.12
CA GLY A 142 -16.35 -1.97 2.09
C GLY A 142 -16.48 -3.45 1.71
N LYS A 143 -16.12 -3.84 0.46
CA LYS A 143 -16.15 -5.24 0.01
C LYS A 143 -15.27 -6.13 0.87
N ARG A 144 -15.88 -6.78 1.86
CA ARG A 144 -15.20 -7.43 2.98
C ARG A 144 -14.27 -8.54 2.52
N SER A 145 -14.57 -9.22 1.41
CA SER A 145 -13.71 -10.27 0.85
C SER A 145 -12.29 -9.79 0.51
N HIS A 146 -12.11 -8.49 0.26
CA HIS A 146 -10.84 -7.88 -0.17
C HIS A 146 -10.12 -7.11 0.93
N PHE A 147 -10.54 -7.24 2.20
CA PHE A 147 -9.70 -6.79 3.31
C PHE A 147 -8.53 -7.76 3.43
N LEU A 148 -7.37 -7.32 2.94
CA LEU A 148 -6.16 -8.09 2.76
C LEU A 148 -4.99 -7.35 3.41
N THR A 149 -3.97 -8.09 3.82
CA THR A 149 -2.71 -7.52 4.29
C THR A 149 -1.58 -8.39 3.78
N ALA A 150 -0.58 -7.78 3.15
CA ALA A 150 0.68 -8.43 2.82
C ALA A 150 1.77 -7.92 3.75
N ASN A 151 2.67 -8.80 4.20
CA ASN A 151 3.83 -8.41 4.99
C ASN A 151 5.08 -8.45 4.11
N PHE A 152 5.99 -7.50 4.31
CA PHE A 152 7.25 -7.46 3.58
C PHE A 152 8.34 -6.79 4.42
N GLN A 153 9.60 -7.08 4.08
CA GLN A 153 10.76 -6.57 4.81
C GLN A 153 11.88 -6.28 3.82
N VAL A 154 12.56 -5.15 4.00
CA VAL A 154 13.81 -4.84 3.31
C VAL A 154 14.90 -4.82 4.37
N PRO A 155 15.80 -5.83 4.43
CA PRO A 155 16.66 -6.07 5.61
C PRO A 155 17.51 -4.88 6.07
N ASP A 156 17.94 -4.02 5.16
CA ASP A 156 18.80 -2.86 5.42
C ASP A 156 18.06 -1.52 5.24
N ALA A 157 16.72 -1.51 5.28
CA ALA A 157 15.93 -0.30 5.06
C ALA A 157 14.67 -0.22 5.95
N PRO A 158 14.13 1.00 6.17
CA PRO A 158 14.80 2.29 5.92
C PRO A 158 16.00 2.47 6.86
N ALA A 159 17.14 2.95 6.33
CA ALA A 159 18.22 3.48 7.17
C ALA A 159 17.75 4.73 7.94
N ALA A 160 18.52 5.18 8.92
CA ALA A 160 18.11 6.27 9.82
C ALA A 160 17.64 7.53 9.07
N ASP A 161 18.33 7.89 7.98
CA ASP A 161 18.06 9.07 7.14
C ASP A 161 17.27 8.72 5.86
N GLU A 162 16.45 7.66 5.89
CA GLU A 162 15.71 7.18 4.72
C GLU A 162 14.19 7.16 4.92
N VAL A 163 13.48 7.09 3.80
CA VAL A 163 12.06 6.74 3.76
C VAL A 163 11.89 5.57 2.80
N LEU A 164 11.22 4.53 3.26
CA LEU A 164 10.70 3.45 2.43
C LEU A 164 9.26 3.79 2.05
N VAL A 165 8.93 3.68 0.76
CA VAL A 165 7.57 3.85 0.23
C VAL A 165 7.22 2.66 -0.65
N ALA A 166 6.05 2.06 -0.44
CA ALA A 166 5.58 0.91 -1.19
C ALA A 166 4.16 1.07 -1.68
N ILE A 167 3.87 0.44 -2.82
CA ILE A 167 2.51 0.13 -3.28
C ILE A 167 2.35 -1.38 -3.38
N GLY A 168 1.12 -1.86 -3.15
CA GLY A 168 0.79 -3.27 -3.22
C GLY A 168 -0.50 -3.51 -3.98
N ALA A 169 -0.58 -4.66 -4.62
CA ALA A 169 -1.76 -5.13 -5.35
C ALA A 169 -2.03 -6.61 -5.08
N CYS A 170 -3.30 -6.98 -5.10
CA CYS A 170 -3.76 -8.35 -5.12
C CYS A 170 -4.67 -8.56 -6.33
N ASP A 171 -4.53 -9.69 -7.00
CA ASP A 171 -5.32 -10.05 -8.19
C ASP A 171 -6.66 -10.71 -7.84
N ASN A 172 -6.97 -10.88 -6.56
CA ASN A 172 -8.10 -11.64 -6.06
C ASN A 172 -8.52 -11.18 -4.65
N SER A 173 -9.58 -11.77 -4.10
CA SER A 173 -10.00 -11.64 -2.71
C SER A 173 -9.17 -12.54 -1.76
N ARG A 174 -9.53 -12.60 -0.47
CA ARG A 174 -8.99 -13.64 0.44
C ARG A 174 -9.23 -15.03 -0.17
N ALA A 175 -8.35 -15.99 0.14
CA ALA A 175 -8.43 -17.35 -0.38
C ALA A 175 -9.81 -18.01 -0.26
N HIS A 176 -10.52 -17.78 0.85
CA HIS A 176 -11.80 -18.42 1.16
C HIS A 176 -12.77 -17.43 1.83
N PRO A 177 -13.37 -16.47 1.10
CA PRO A 177 -14.22 -15.44 1.68
C PRO A 177 -15.56 -16.05 2.14
N ARG A 178 -15.87 -15.95 3.44
CA ARG A 178 -17.04 -16.60 4.06
C ARG A 178 -17.58 -15.86 5.28
N LEU A 179 -17.44 -14.53 5.27
CA LEU A 179 -17.73 -13.66 6.42
C LEU A 179 -18.85 -12.65 6.13
N ALA A 180 -19.74 -12.94 5.18
CA ALA A 180 -20.69 -11.96 4.63
C ALA A 180 -19.98 -10.69 4.08
N ASP A 181 -20.72 -9.63 3.80
CA ASP A 181 -20.18 -8.32 3.46
C ASP A 181 -20.80 -7.22 4.33
N ARG A 182 -20.13 -6.06 4.42
CA ARG A 182 -20.62 -4.87 5.14
C ARG A 182 -22.04 -4.51 4.73
N PHE A 183 -22.39 -4.67 3.45
CA PHE A 183 -23.72 -4.36 2.95
C PHE A 183 -24.80 -5.29 3.54
N GLN A 184 -24.46 -6.56 3.77
CA GLN A 184 -25.37 -7.52 4.41
C GLN A 184 -25.58 -7.16 5.88
N ASP A 185 -24.50 -6.87 6.62
CA ASP A 185 -24.61 -6.42 8.02
C ASP A 185 -25.50 -5.17 8.13
N MET A 186 -25.35 -4.19 7.23
CA MET A 186 -26.17 -2.97 7.25
C MET A 186 -27.66 -3.26 7.05
N ASP A 187 -27.99 -4.19 6.16
CA ASP A 187 -29.38 -4.61 5.91
C ASP A 187 -29.95 -5.41 7.09
N GLU A 188 -29.15 -6.30 7.69
CA GLU A 188 -29.53 -7.10 8.86
C GLU A 188 -29.79 -6.21 10.07
N MET A 189 -28.85 -5.32 10.39
CA MET A 189 -28.99 -4.36 11.50
C MET A 189 -30.20 -3.44 11.31
N LYS A 190 -30.49 -3.02 10.08
CA LYS A 190 -31.68 -2.21 9.78
C LYS A 190 -32.97 -2.99 10.10
N ARG A 191 -33.04 -4.27 9.72
CA ARG A 191 -34.19 -5.14 10.02
C ARG A 191 -34.32 -5.42 11.50
N GLU A 192 -33.22 -5.59 12.23
CA GLU A 192 -33.23 -5.77 13.68
C GLU A 192 -33.83 -4.56 14.39
N LEU A 193 -33.49 -3.34 13.95
CA LEU A 193 -34.06 -2.10 14.47
C LEU A 193 -35.54 -1.92 14.12
N GLU A 194 -35.97 -2.34 12.93
CA GLU A 194 -37.39 -2.28 12.52
C GLU A 194 -38.28 -3.28 13.28
N ASN A 195 -37.69 -4.35 13.82
CA ASN A 195 -38.39 -5.40 14.56
C ASN A 195 -38.29 -5.27 16.10
N ALA A 196 -37.54 -4.28 16.60
CA ALA A 196 -37.35 -3.99 18.03
C ALA A 196 -38.35 -2.94 18.54
#